data_AF-A0A5R2NAA3-F1
#
_entry.id   AF-A0A5R2NAA3-F1
#
_cell.length_a   1.000
_cell.length_b   1.000
_cell.length_c   1.000
_cell.angle_alpha   90.00
_cell.angle_beta   90.00
_cell.angle_gamma   90.00
#
_symmetry.space_group_name_H-M   'P 1'
#
loop_
_entity.id
_entity.type
_entity.pdbx_description
1 polymer ?
#
loop_
_entity_poly.entity_id
_entity_poly.type
_entity_poly.pdbx_seq_one_letter_code
_entity_poly.pdbx_strand_id
1 'polypeptide(L)' 'SEKLGTHVTRFFQALRQGVIRVEAPTHYDLADAARAHRDLEDRRTTGALVLVPRA' A
#
# COMPACT_ATOMS: atom_id res chain seq x y z
N SER A 1 17.57 -1.46 15.06
CA SER A 1 16.91 -0.19 14.73
C SER A 1 17.73 0.78 13.88
N GLU A 2 19.04 0.63 13.73
CA GLU A 2 19.84 1.50 12.84
C GLU A 2 19.67 1.18 11.34
N LYS A 3 19.70 -0.12 10.98
CA LYS A 3 19.52 -0.58 9.58
C LYS A 3 18.18 -0.12 8.98
N LEU A 4 17.10 -0.16 9.76
CA LEU A 4 15.76 0.24 9.31
C LEU A 4 15.72 1.71 8.86
N GLY A 5 16.34 2.62 9.64
CA GLY A 5 16.39 4.04 9.29
C GLY A 5 17.08 4.30 7.95
N THR A 6 18.21 3.63 7.71
CA THR A 6 18.94 3.72 6.43
C THR A 6 18.08 3.25 5.25
N HIS A 7 17.37 2.13 5.41
CA HIS A 7 16.51 1.58 4.35
C HIS A 7 15.29 2.48 4.08
N VAL A 8 14.64 2.99 5.13
CA VAL A 8 13.50 3.92 5.02
C VAL A 8 13.91 5.19 4.27
N THR A 9 15.01 5.83 4.67
CA THR A 9 15.50 7.06 4.03
C THR A 9 15.79 6.84 2.54
N ARG A 10 16.49 5.75 2.19
CA ARG A 10 16.80 5.43 0.79
C ARG A 10 15.55 5.19 -0.04
N PHE A 11 14.59 4.42 0.47
CA PHE A 11 13.35 4.12 -0.23
C PHE A 11 12.53 5.38 -0.53
N PHE A 12 12.30 6.23 0.48
CA PHE A 12 11.52 7.46 0.29
C PHE A 12 12.25 8.50 -0.56
N GLN A 13 13.58 8.53 -0.55
CA GLN A 13 14.34 9.37 -1.49
C GLN A 13 14.11 8.91 -2.93
N ALA A 14 14.19 7.60 -3.22
CA ALA A 14 13.94 7.05 -4.55
C ALA A 14 12.49 7.26 -5.02
N LEU A 15 11.50 7.18 -4.12
CA LEU A 15 10.12 7.55 -4.39
C LEU A 15 9.99 9.03 -4.80
N ARG A 16 10.54 9.97 -4.01
CA ARG A 16 10.48 11.41 -4.33
C ARG A 16 11.18 11.77 -5.63
N GLN A 17 12.25 11.06 -5.97
CA GLN A 17 12.97 11.22 -7.24
C GLN A 17 12.26 10.56 -8.43
N GLY A 18 11.16 9.83 -8.21
CA GLY A 18 10.41 9.14 -9.27
C GLY A 18 11.10 7.90 -9.84
N VAL A 19 12.18 7.43 -9.20
CA VAL A 19 12.87 6.18 -9.54
C VAL A 19 11.97 4.99 -9.23
N ILE A 20 11.26 5.05 -8.09
CA ILE A 20 10.19 4.12 -7.75
C ILE A 20 8.87 4.84 -8.02
N ARG A 21 7.97 4.20 -8.80
CA ARG A 21 6.61 4.65 -9.04
C ARG A 21 5.65 3.65 -8.43
N VAL A 22 4.66 4.15 -7.69
CA VAL A 22 3.63 3.33 -7.04
C VAL A 22 2.33 3.59 -7.76
N GLU A 23 1.64 2.52 -8.15
CA GLU A 23 0.30 2.61 -8.73
C GLU A 23 -0.70 3.08 -7.67
N ALA A 24 -1.78 3.76 -8.10
CA ALA A 24 -2.85 4.12 -7.19
C ALA A 24 -3.43 2.84 -6.54
N PRO A 25 -3.48 2.75 -5.20
CA PRO A 25 -3.97 1.56 -4.55
C PRO A 25 -5.48 1.42 -4.78
N THR A 26 -5.96 0.17 -4.72
CA THR A 26 -7.39 -0.07 -4.63
C THR A 26 -7.85 0.26 -3.21
N HIS A 27 -8.87 1.10 -3.10
CA HIS A 27 -9.43 1.50 -1.82
C HIS A 27 -10.67 0.70 -1.48
N TYR A 28 -10.82 0.37 -0.21
CA TYR A 28 -12.03 -0.18 0.38
C TYR A 28 -12.36 0.64 1.62
N ASP A 29 -13.65 0.82 1.93
CA ASP A 29 -14.05 1.31 3.24
C ASP A 29 -13.53 0.34 4.31
N LEU A 30 -13.10 0.85 5.47
CA LEU A 30 -12.64 0.01 6.57
C LEU A 30 -13.70 -1.02 7.00
N ALA A 31 -14.98 -0.65 6.92
CA ALA A 31 -16.10 -1.54 7.19
C ALA A 31 -16.17 -2.75 6.23
N ASP A 32 -15.59 -2.62 5.03
CA ASP A 32 -15.56 -3.63 3.99
C ASP A 32 -14.28 -4.48 4.00
N ALA A 33 -13.52 -4.49 5.10
CA ALA A 33 -12.28 -5.26 5.23
C ALA A 33 -12.45 -6.74 4.82
N ALA A 34 -13.55 -7.37 5.22
CA ALA A 34 -13.83 -8.76 4.85
C ALA A 34 -13.97 -8.97 3.33
N ARG A 35 -14.51 -7.97 2.61
CA ARG A 35 -14.56 -7.99 1.15
C ARG A 35 -13.16 -7.79 0.55
N ALA A 36 -12.38 -6.85 1.06
CA ALA A 36 -11.01 -6.62 0.61
C ALA A 36 -10.15 -7.90 0.70
N HIS A 37 -10.27 -8.66 1.79
CA HIS A 37 -9.60 -9.94 1.97
C HIS A 37 -10.05 -11.00 0.96
N ARG A 38 -11.37 -11.18 0.75
CA ARG A 38 -11.87 -12.12 -0.25
C ARG A 38 -11.38 -11.77 -1.67
N ASP A 39 -11.46 -10.49 -2.04
CA ASP A 39 -11.02 -10.03 -3.36
C ASP A 39 -9.49 -10.25 -3.55
N LEU A 40 -8.69 -10.09 -2.49
CA LEU A 40 -7.26 -10.41 -2.48
C LEU A 40 -6.98 -11.92 -2.62
N GLU A 41 -7.67 -12.75 -1.84
CA GLU A 41 -7.51 -14.21 -1.83
C GLU A 41 -7.96 -14.85 -3.15
N ASP A 42 -9.05 -14.35 -3.75
CA ASP A 42 -9.55 -14.73 -5.07
C ASP A 42 -8.67 -14.21 -6.22
N ARG A 43 -7.62 -13.43 -5.92
CA ARG A 43 -6.74 -12.76 -6.90
C ARG A 43 -7.49 -11.83 -7.86
N ARG A 44 -8.54 -11.17 -7.39
CA ARG A 44 -9.32 -10.18 -8.16
C ARG A 44 -8.70 -8.77 -8.14
N THR A 45 -7.62 -8.57 -7.38
CA THR A 45 -6.91 -7.30 -7.25
C THR A 45 -5.42 -7.46 -7.56
N THR A 46 -4.79 -6.41 -8.07
CA THR A 46 -3.33 -6.32 -8.24
C THR A 46 -2.80 -5.07 -7.54
N GLY A 47 -1.53 -5.07 -7.17
CA GLY A 47 -0.90 -3.94 -6.49
C GLY A 47 -1.33 -3.81 -5.02
N ALA A 48 -1.27 -2.59 -4.51
CA ALA A 48 -1.56 -2.30 -3.12
C ALA A 48 -3.07 -2.11 -2.86
N LEU A 49 -3.50 -2.52 -1.67
CA LEU A 49 -4.85 -2.31 -1.13
C LEU A 49 -4.75 -1.42 0.11
N VAL A 50 -5.67 -0.46 0.25
CA VAL A 50 -5.74 0.42 1.41
C VAL A 50 -7.17 0.44 1.95
N LEU A 51 -7.32 0.17 3.24
CA LEU A 51 -8.57 0.35 3.96
C LEU A 51 -8.66 1.80 4.45
N VAL A 52 -9.73 2.48 4.09
CA VAL A 52 -9.95 3.89 4.42
C VAL A 52 -11.00 3.98 5.54
N PRO A 53 -10.65 4.50 6.73
CA PRO A 53 -11.65 4.80 7.75
C PRO A 53 -12.52 5.97 7.29
N ARG A 54 -13.82 5.95 7.62
CA ARG A 54 -14.62 7.18 7.54
C ARG A 54 -14.08 8.16 8.59
N ALA A 55 -14.07 9.44 8.22
CA ALA A 55 -13.74 10.53 9.14
C ALA A 55 -14.76 10.63 10.28
#